data_AF-A0A7C2NHB0-F1
#
_entry.id   AF-A0A7C2NHB0-F1
#
_cell.length_a   1.000
_cell.length_b   1.000
_cell.length_c   1.000
_cell.angle_alpha   90.00
_cell.angle_beta   90.00
_cell.angle_gamma   90.00
#
_symmetry.space_group_name_H-M   'P 1'
#
loop_
_entity.id
_entity.type
_entity.pdbx_description
1 polymer ?
#
loop_
_entity_poly.entity_id
_entity_poly.type
_entity_poly.pdbx_seq_one_letter_code
_entity_poly.pdbx_strand_id
1 'polypeptide(L)' 'MRKLQIDHEFPSRTWWRSGGQALWDAISDGAGGVVVEDDLAASWLEQASRLPGWSDGHEYAPHPIACLPVGADDADLE' A
#
# COMPACT_ATOMS: atom_id res chain seq x y z
N MET A 1 11.17 -7.32 4.83
CA MET A 1 10.03 -6.47 5.22
C MET A 1 9.76 -5.48 4.10
N ARG A 2 8.51 -5.05 3.94
CA ARG A 2 8.11 -4.05 2.95
C ARG A 2 7.31 -2.94 3.58
N LYS A 3 7.47 -1.74 3.05
CA LYS A 3 6.69 -0.56 3.42
C LYS A 3 5.58 -0.38 2.39
N LEU A 4 4.35 -0.51 2.85
CA LEU A 4 3.16 -0.13 2.10
C LEU A 4 2.85 1.33 2.45
N GLN A 5 2.64 2.18 1.46
CA GLN A 5 2.21 3.56 1.69
C GLN A 5 1.24 4.02 0.62
N ILE A 6 0.36 4.97 0.98
CA ILE A 6 -0.56 5.57 0.02
C ILE A 6 0.25 6.31 -1.04
N ASP A 7 -0.02 6.01 -2.31
CA ASP A 7 0.55 6.73 -3.43
C ASP A 7 -0.22 8.04 -3.62
N HIS A 8 0.46 9.16 -3.34
CA HIS A 8 -0.14 10.49 -3.46
C HIS A 8 -0.16 11.00 -4.92
N GLU A 9 0.60 10.38 -5.82
CA GLU A 9 0.60 10.70 -7.25
C GLU A 9 -0.61 10.05 -7.93
N PHE A 10 -1.01 8.86 -7.47
CA PHE A 10 -2.24 8.22 -7.90
C PHE A 10 -3.08 7.65 -6.73
N PRO A 11 -3.78 8.49 -5.97
CA PRO A 11 -4.53 8.00 -4.82
C PRO A 11 -5.78 7.18 -5.19
N SER A 12 -6.17 7.00 -6.46
CA SER A 12 -7.37 6.27 -6.92
C SER A 12 -8.61 6.37 -6.01
N ARG A 13 -9.43 7.41 -6.19
CA ARG A 13 -10.68 7.57 -5.40
C ARG A 13 -11.65 6.40 -5.58
N THR A 14 -11.66 5.76 -6.73
CA THR A 14 -12.49 4.59 -7.01
C THR A 14 -12.12 3.44 -6.08
N TRP A 15 -10.83 3.16 -5.94
CA TRP A 15 -10.33 2.09 -5.07
C TRP A 15 -10.70 2.32 -3.59
N TRP A 16 -10.50 3.54 -3.08
CA TRP A 16 -10.89 3.88 -1.71
C TRP A 16 -12.38 3.67 -1.44
N ARG A 17 -13.23 4.14 -2.37
CA ARG A 17 -14.69 4.04 -2.24
C ARG A 17 -15.23 2.62 -2.40
N SER A 18 -14.48 1.74 -3.06
CA SER A 18 -14.87 0.36 -3.30
C SER A 18 -14.44 -0.63 -2.21
N GLY A 19 -13.90 -0.12 -1.09
CA GLY A 19 -13.51 -0.94 0.06
C GLY A 19 -12.02 -0.86 0.40
N GLY A 20 -11.21 -0.16 -0.41
CA GLY A 20 -9.79 0.03 -0.16
C GLY A 20 -9.51 0.74 1.16
N GLN A 21 -10.43 1.64 1.58
CA GLN A 21 -10.33 2.31 2.88
C GLN A 21 -10.36 1.33 4.05
N ALA A 22 -11.32 0.40 4.08
CA ALA A 22 -11.42 -0.58 5.14
C ALA A 22 -10.22 -1.55 5.14
N LEU A 23 -9.72 -1.91 3.96
CA LEU A 23 -8.56 -2.78 3.81
C LEU A 23 -7.27 -2.11 4.31
N TRP A 24 -7.13 -0.81 4.06
CA TRP A 24 -6.01 0.00 4.53
C TRP A 24 -6.04 0.22 6.05
N ASP A 25 -7.22 0.56 6.58
CA ASP A 25 -7.44 0.77 8.01
C ASP A 25 -7.16 -0.52 8.84
N ALA A 26 -7.34 -1.69 8.22
CA ALA A 26 -7.03 -2.97 8.84
C ALA A 26 -5.52 -3.22 9.06
N ILE A 27 -4.64 -2.54 8.32
CA ILE A 27 -3.19 -2.67 8.46
C ILE A 27 -2.50 -1.41 8.98
N SER A 28 -3.13 -0.24 8.84
CA SER A 28 -2.57 1.06 9.22
C SER A 28 -3.41 1.70 10.31
N ASP A 29 -2.77 2.12 11.41
CA ASP A 29 -3.41 2.86 12.51
C ASP A 29 -3.63 4.36 12.19
N GLY A 30 -3.35 4.80 10.96
CA GLY A 30 -3.57 6.19 10.57
C GLY A 30 -2.90 6.63 9.27
N ALA A 31 -2.58 7.92 9.21
CA ALA A 31 -1.93 8.56 8.07
C ALA A 31 -0.40 8.31 8.10
N GLY A 32 0.05 7.33 7.34
CA GLY A 32 1.48 7.02 7.20
C GLY A 32 1.70 5.77 6.33
N GLY A 33 2.97 5.42 6.10
CA GLY A 33 3.31 4.12 5.52
C GLY A 33 3.48 3.07 6.62
N VAL A 34 2.97 1.86 6.39
CA VAL A 34 3.09 0.74 7.33
C VAL A 34 4.14 -0.26 6.85
N VAL A 35 4.99 -0.70 7.76
CA VAL A 35 5.99 -1.74 7.51
C VAL A 35 5.43 -3.09 7.93
N VAL A 36 5.38 -4.02 6.99
CA VAL A 36 4.88 -5.39 7.18
C VAL A 36 5.90 -6.41 6.67
N GLU A 37 5.74 -7.68 7.05
CA GLU A 37 6.52 -8.77 6.48
C GLU A 37 6.23 -8.97 4.99
N ASP A 38 7.16 -9.59 4.25
CA ASP A 38 7.05 -9.74 2.79
C ASP A 38 5.81 -10.56 2.39
N ASP A 39 5.57 -11.67 3.09
CA ASP A 39 4.38 -12.52 2.89
C ASP A 39 3.08 -11.78 3.19
N LEU A 40 3.07 -10.96 4.24
CA LEU A 40 1.89 -10.16 4.59
C LEU A 40 1.65 -9.05 3.55
N ALA A 41 2.70 -8.38 3.09
CA ALA A 41 2.60 -7.41 1.99
C ALA A 41 2.06 -8.06 0.71
N ALA A 42 2.58 -9.22 0.33
CA ALA A 42 2.14 -9.93 -0.87
C ALA A 42 0.67 -10.34 -0.77
N SER A 43 0.26 -10.94 0.36
CA SER A 43 -1.14 -11.33 0.61
C SER A 43 -2.08 -10.12 0.62
N TRP A 44 -1.66 -9.02 1.25
CA TRP A 44 -2.46 -7.80 1.31
C TRP A 44 -2.60 -7.15 -0.07
N LEU A 45 -1.51 -7.03 -0.84
CA LEU A 45 -1.52 -6.48 -2.19
C LEU A 45 -2.38 -7.32 -3.13
N GLU A 46 -2.37 -8.65 -2.98
CA GLU A 46 -3.27 -9.53 -3.74
C GLU A 46 -4.74 -9.18 -3.45
N GLN A 47 -5.11 -9.00 -2.19
CA GLN A 47 -6.47 -8.61 -1.81
C GLN A 47 -6.81 -7.19 -2.31
N ALA A 48 -5.89 -6.24 -2.17
CA ALA A 48 -6.05 -4.86 -2.63
C ALA A 48 -6.26 -4.78 -4.15
N SER A 49 -5.56 -5.63 -4.91
CA SER A 49 -5.65 -5.69 -6.37
C SER A 49 -7.00 -6.18 -6.91
N ARG A 50 -7.79 -6.86 -6.08
CA ARG A 50 -9.14 -7.33 -6.44
C ARG A 50 -10.17 -6.20 -6.43
N LEU A 51 -9.84 -5.07 -5.83
CA LEU A 51 -10.74 -3.92 -5.77
C LEU A 51 -10.65 -3.08 -7.06
N PRO A 52 -11.80 -2.56 -7.54
CA PRO A 52 -11.81 -1.75 -8.75
C PRO A 52 -11.03 -0.44 -8.56
N GLY A 53 -10.34 0.01 -9.61
CA GLY A 53 -9.49 1.20 -9.57
C GLY A 53 -8.06 0.95 -9.07
N TRP A 54 -7.68 -0.31 -8.83
CA TRP A 54 -6.31 -0.66 -8.44
C TRP A 54 -5.28 -0.33 -9.53
N SER A 55 -5.53 -0.66 -10.80
CA SER A 55 -4.58 -0.45 -11.91
C SER A 55 -4.98 0.69 -12.85
N ASP A 56 -5.74 1.66 -12.35
CA ASP A 56 -6.23 2.81 -13.15
C ASP A 56 -5.19 3.94 -13.23
N GLY A 57 -4.00 3.73 -12.64
CA GLY A 57 -2.93 4.72 -12.52
C GLY A 57 -2.02 4.85 -13.73
N HIS A 58 -1.07 5.79 -13.63
CA HIS A 58 -0.08 6.05 -14.67
C HIS A 58 1.06 5.02 -14.66
N GLU A 59 1.87 4.97 -15.73
CA GLU A 59 3.00 4.03 -15.86
C GLU A 59 4.01 4.05 -14.70
N TYR A 60 4.19 5.22 -14.07
CA TYR A 60 5.10 5.43 -12.94
C TYR A 60 4.41 5.34 -11.56
N ALA A 61 3.09 5.40 -11.53
CA ALA A 61 2.26 5.24 -10.33
C ALA A 61 1.00 4.43 -10.68
N PRO A 62 1.16 3.12 -11.00
CA PRO A 62 0.07 2.31 -11.55
C PRO A 62 -0.97 1.94 -10.50
N HIS A 63 -0.61 2.04 -9.20
CA HIS A 63 -1.44 1.56 -8.09
C HIS A 63 -1.60 2.63 -7.01
N PRO A 64 -2.73 2.62 -6.27
CA PRO A 64 -2.97 3.55 -5.17
C PRO A 64 -2.10 3.34 -3.95
N ILE A 65 -1.43 2.20 -3.86
CA ILE A 65 -0.53 1.86 -2.75
C ILE A 65 0.82 1.51 -3.33
N ALA A 66 1.84 2.27 -2.94
CA ALA A 66 3.22 1.99 -3.25
C ALA A 66 3.76 0.94 -2.28
N CYS A 67 4.46 -0.05 -2.83
CA CYS A 67 5.16 -1.08 -2.07
C CYS A 67 6.66 -0.90 -2.25
N LEU A 68 7.36 -0.48 -1.20
CA LEU A 68 8.80 -0.27 -1.22
C LEU A 68 9.51 -1.34 -0.40
N PRO A 69 10.64 -1.88 -0.89
CA PRO A 69 11.48 -2.73 -0.07
C PRO A 69 12.04 -1.89 1.08
N VAL A 70 11.82 -2.34 2.32
CA VAL A 70 12.57 -1.81 3.46
C VAL A 70 13.89 -2.55 3.44
N GLY A 71 14.91 -1.91 2.86
CA GLY A 71 16.28 -2.38 2.95
C GLY A 71 16.72 -2.45 4.41
N ALA A 72 17.68 -3.32 4.72
CA ALA A 72 18.23 -3.57 6.06
C ALA A 72 18.95 -2.38 6.73
N ASP A 73 18.62 -1.14 6.32
CA ASP A 73 19.24 0.14 6.71
C ASP A 73 18.26 1.05 7.48
N ASP A 74 17.09 0.54 7.87
CA ASP A 74 16.23 1.16 8.91
C ASP A 74 16.44 0.45 10.27
N ALA A 75 17.61 -0.17 10.42
CA ALA A 75 18.16 -0.65 11.68
C ALA A 75 19.20 0.36 12.18
N ASP A 76 18.80 1.62 12.32
CA ASP A 76 19.58 2.71 12.94
C ASP A 76 18.55 3.81 13.27
N LEU A 77 18.15 4.14 14.52
CA LEU A 77 18.78 4.00 15.84
C LEU A 77 17.68 3.93 16.92
N GLU A 78 18.09 3.32 18.02
CA GLU A 78 17.52 3.26 19.36
C GLU A 78 16.79 4.52 19.88
#